data_AF-D0IFS8-F1
#
_entry.id   AF-D0IFS8-F1
#
_cell.length_a   1.000
_cell.length_b   1.000
_cell.length_c   1.000
_cell.angle_alpha   90.00
_cell.angle_beta   90.00
_cell.angle_gamma   90.00
#
_symmetry.space_group_name_H-M   'P 1'
#
loop_
_entity.id
_entity.type
_entity.pdbx_description
1 polymer ?
#
loop_
_entity_poly.entity_id
_entity_poly.type
_entity_poly.pdbx_seq_one_letter_code
_entity_poly.pdbx_strand_id
1 'polypeptide(L)'
;MALEIRYLRDIKRQQLIDATKDQWHKLGFKEPQTQPWLAQLQQMLPDVAMGDRLVYVSDGQSGEFFFAHDHELQYSIGTIDDEAFNDAFLSIWLSPQTEYLALRNQLTGMNRIENGK
;
A
#
# COMPACT_ATOMS: atom_id res chain seq x y z
N MET A 1 -11.75 -0.85 -1.78
CA MET A 1 -11.15 -1.31 -0.51
C MET A 1 -10.17 -0.27 0.01
N ALA A 2 -9.82 -0.31 1.30
CA ALA A 2 -8.83 0.59 1.89
C ALA A 2 -7.82 -0.19 2.75
N LEU A 3 -6.55 0.13 2.57
CA LEU A 3 -5.43 -0.37 3.34
C LEU A 3 -4.88 0.76 4.20
N GLU A 4 -4.77 0.56 5.51
CA GLU A 4 -4.19 1.54 6.43
C GLU A 4 -2.91 0.97 7.06
N ILE A 5 -1.84 1.76 7.03
CA ILE A 5 -0.55 1.46 7.66
C ILE A 5 -0.26 2.56 8.67
N ARG A 6 0.07 2.15 9.91
CA ARG A 6 0.54 3.06 10.96
C ARG A 6 2.01 2.81 11.23
N TYR A 7 2.80 3.86 11.17
CA TYR A 7 4.23 3.78 11.37
C TYR A 7 4.56 3.91 12.86
N LEU A 8 5.32 2.94 13.36
CA LEU A 8 5.76 2.88 14.77
C LEU A 8 7.19 3.37 14.98
N ARG A 9 7.81 3.91 13.92
CA ARG A 9 9.16 4.47 13.92
C ARG A 9 9.34 5.37 12.69
N ASP A 10 10.39 6.16 12.72
CA ASP A 10 10.79 6.97 11.58
C ASP A 10 11.38 6.08 10.48
N ILE A 11 10.97 6.33 9.24
CA ILE A 11 11.46 5.64 8.04
C ILE A 11 11.64 6.66 6.93
N LYS A 12 12.82 6.68 6.32
CA LYS A 12 13.08 7.53 5.16
C LYS A 12 12.34 6.99 3.95
N ARG A 13 11.86 7.88 3.09
CA ARG A 13 11.21 7.56 1.82
C ARG A 13 12.00 6.53 1.03
N GLN A 14 13.31 6.71 0.90
CA GLN A 14 14.15 5.75 0.17
C GLN A 14 14.07 4.33 0.75
N GLN A 15 14.00 4.20 2.08
CA GLN A 15 13.85 2.90 2.73
C GLN A 15 12.48 2.27 2.46
N LEU A 16 11.41 3.08 2.32
CA LEU A 16 10.09 2.58 1.89
C LEU A 16 10.16 2.06 0.45
N ILE A 17 10.83 2.78 -0.45
CA ILE A 17 11.01 2.37 -1.85
C ILE A 17 11.83 1.08 -1.94
N ASP A 18 12.94 1.01 -1.19
CA ASP A 18 13.81 -0.18 -1.17
C ASP A 18 13.05 -1.39 -0.60
N ALA A 19 12.31 -1.21 0.50
CA ALA A 19 11.47 -2.27 1.06
C ALA A 19 10.38 -2.73 0.08
N THR A 20 9.72 -1.80 -0.62
CA THR A 20 8.73 -2.14 -1.65
C THR A 20 9.35 -2.96 -2.78
N LYS A 21 10.53 -2.55 -3.26
CA LYS A 21 11.30 -3.28 -4.27
C LYS A 21 11.62 -4.70 -3.80
N ASP A 22 12.09 -4.87 -2.57
CA ASP A 22 12.42 -6.18 -2.01
C ASP A 22 11.19 -7.09 -1.90
N GLN A 23 10.03 -6.55 -1.51
CA GLN A 23 8.78 -7.31 -1.44
C GLN A 23 8.33 -7.76 -2.83
N TRP A 24 8.37 -6.87 -3.81
CA TRP A 24 8.06 -7.23 -5.21
C TRP A 24 9.00 -8.30 -5.76
N HIS A 25 10.30 -8.21 -5.46
CA HIS A 25 11.25 -9.25 -5.84
C HIS A 25 10.90 -10.61 -5.21
N LYS A 26 10.55 -10.65 -3.92
CA LYS A 26 10.12 -11.88 -3.23
C LYS A 26 8.83 -12.48 -3.82
N LEU A 27 7.92 -11.62 -4.27
CA LEU A 27 6.66 -12.03 -4.92
C LEU A 27 6.86 -12.43 -6.40
N GLY A 28 8.07 -12.30 -6.94
CA GLY A 28 8.42 -12.74 -8.30
C GLY A 28 8.26 -11.67 -9.39
N PHE A 29 7.99 -10.42 -9.02
CA PHE A 29 7.99 -9.30 -9.97
C PHE A 29 9.43 -9.00 -10.43
N LYS A 30 9.58 -8.56 -11.69
CA LYS A 30 10.89 -8.31 -12.32
C LYS A 30 11.15 -6.81 -12.52
N GLU A 31 12.41 -6.41 -12.37
CA GLU A 31 12.83 -5.00 -12.39
C GLU A 31 12.41 -4.18 -13.61
N PRO A 32 12.39 -4.70 -14.87
CA PRO A 32 11.96 -3.89 -16.01
C PRO A 32 10.49 -3.44 -15.90
N GLN A 33 9.66 -4.25 -15.24
CA GLN A 33 8.25 -3.95 -15.04
C GLN A 33 8.04 -3.00 -13.86
N THR A 34 8.77 -3.21 -12.76
CA THR A 34 8.55 -2.47 -11.51
C THR A 34 9.28 -1.13 -11.45
N GLN A 35 10.32 -0.92 -12.26
CA GLN A 35 11.08 0.34 -12.28
C GLN A 35 10.22 1.61 -12.45
N PRO A 36 9.33 1.71 -13.47
CA PRO A 36 8.48 2.90 -13.61
C PRO A 36 7.57 3.10 -12.40
N TRP A 37 7.08 2.02 -11.80
CA TRP A 37 6.23 2.08 -10.61
C TRP A 37 6.99 2.56 -9.37
N LEU A 38 8.23 2.08 -9.16
CA LEU A 38 9.09 2.57 -8.07
C LEU A 38 9.39 4.07 -8.21
N ALA A 39 9.61 4.55 -9.43
CA ALA A 39 9.83 5.97 -9.69
C ALA A 39 8.59 6.82 -9.35
N GLN A 40 7.39 6.33 -9.66
CA GLN A 40 6.14 6.99 -9.26
C GLN A 40 5.96 7.01 -7.74
N LEU A 41 6.18 5.88 -7.06
CA LEU A 41 6.13 5.82 -5.59
C LEU A 41 7.11 6.80 -4.94
N GLN A 42 8.32 6.95 -5.51
CA GLN A 42 9.32 7.86 -4.99
C GLN A 42 8.89 9.33 -5.07
N GLN A 43 8.02 9.68 -6.02
CA GLN A 43 7.47 11.04 -6.14
C GLN A 43 6.32 11.29 -5.16
N MET A 44 5.51 10.27 -4.86
CA MET A 44 4.31 10.38 -4.04
C MET A 44 4.58 10.22 -2.54
N LEU A 45 5.34 9.19 -2.17
CA LEU A 45 5.54 8.82 -0.77
C LEU A 45 6.43 9.85 -0.07
N PRO A 46 6.08 10.33 1.15
CA PRO A 46 6.94 11.19 1.95
C PRO A 46 7.94 10.36 2.78
N ASP A 47 8.85 11.05 3.48
CA ASP A 47 9.46 10.50 4.70
C ASP A 47 8.35 10.31 5.74
N VAL A 48 8.44 9.28 6.57
CA VAL A 48 7.45 9.00 7.63
C VAL A 48 8.10 9.02 9.00
N ALA A 49 7.38 9.55 9.99
CA ALA A 49 7.73 9.58 11.39
C ALA A 49 6.89 8.58 12.18
N MET A 50 7.30 8.30 13.42
CA MET A 50 6.48 7.57 14.37
C MET A 50 5.13 8.27 14.58
N GLY A 51 4.03 7.51 14.46
CA GLY A 51 2.65 8.02 14.57
C GLY A 51 1.98 8.27 13.22
N ASP A 52 2.77 8.39 12.15
CA ASP A 52 2.24 8.67 10.82
C ASP A 52 1.37 7.56 10.27
N ARG A 53 0.46 7.95 9.39
CA ARG A 53 -0.45 7.03 8.72
C ARG A 53 -0.39 7.20 7.22
N LEU A 54 -0.25 6.08 6.53
CA LEU A 54 -0.42 5.98 5.08
C LEU A 54 -1.67 5.13 4.82
N VAL A 55 -2.60 5.67 4.06
CA VAL A 55 -3.82 4.97 3.63
C VAL A 55 -3.79 4.84 2.12
N TYR A 56 -4.03 3.65 1.60
CA TYR A 56 -4.20 3.38 0.19
C TYR A 56 -5.63 2.90 -0.09
N VAL A 57 -6.37 3.67 -0.88
CA VAL A 57 -7.75 3.34 -1.27
C VAL A 57 -7.71 2.88 -2.72
N SER A 58 -8.30 1.73 -3.01
CA SER A 58 -8.34 1.16 -4.36
C SER A 58 -9.75 0.73 -4.73
N ASP A 59 -10.14 0.95 -5.98
CA ASP A 59 -11.40 0.43 -6.55
C ASP A 59 -11.21 -0.92 -7.26
N GLY A 60 -9.97 -1.42 -7.33
CA GLY A 60 -9.59 -2.64 -8.03
C GLY A 60 -8.94 -2.41 -9.40
N GLN A 61 -8.99 -1.19 -9.94
CA GLN A 61 -8.31 -0.81 -11.20
C GLN A 61 -7.33 0.34 -10.96
N SER A 62 -7.71 1.28 -10.12
CA SER A 62 -6.93 2.44 -9.74
C SER A 62 -6.88 2.56 -8.22
N GLY A 63 -6.02 3.45 -7.73
CA GLY A 63 -6.00 3.78 -6.32
C GLY A 63 -5.37 5.13 -6.00
N GLU A 64 -5.56 5.55 -4.76
CA GLU A 64 -5.13 6.85 -4.26
C GLU A 64 -4.49 6.69 -2.88
N PHE A 65 -3.36 7.36 -2.69
CA PHE A 65 -2.66 7.45 -1.42
C PHE A 65 -3.08 8.69 -0.67
N PHE A 66 -3.39 8.50 0.60
CA PHE A 66 -3.60 9.55 1.58
C PHE A 66 -2.56 9.42 2.70
N PHE A 67 -2.10 10.55 3.19
CA PHE A 67 -1.13 10.62 4.26
C PHE A 67 -1.60 11.55 5.37
N ALA A 68 -1.29 11.19 6.62
CA ALA A 68 -1.53 12.03 7.78
C ALA A 68 -0.35 11.93 8.76
N HIS A 69 0.06 13.07 9.30
CA HIS A 69 1.03 13.13 10.39
C HIS A 69 0.29 13.09 11.73
N ASP A 70 0.51 12.05 12.53
CA ASP A 70 -0.12 11.85 13.85
C ASP A 70 -1.65 12.17 13.90
N HIS A 71 -2.05 13.26 14.57
CA HIS A 71 -3.44 13.69 14.76
C HIS A 71 -3.96 14.62 13.66
N GLU A 72 -3.18 14.87 12.62
CA GLU A 72 -3.57 15.74 11.52
C GLU A 72 -4.61 15.09 10.58
N LEU A 73 -5.29 15.93 9.81
CA LEU A 73 -6.21 15.47 8.77
C LEU A 73 -5.43 14.83 7.63
N GLN A 74 -5.95 13.71 7.13
CA GLN A 74 -5.37 13.05 5.96
C GLN A 74 -5.55 13.90 4.70
N TYR A 75 -4.53 13.91 3.84
CA TYR A 75 -4.54 14.57 2.55
C TYR A 75 -4.01 13.64 1.46
N SER A 76 -4.48 13.83 0.22
CA SER A 76 -4.04 13.05 -0.94
C SER A 76 -2.59 13.38 -1.30
N ILE A 77 -1.79 12.35 -1.58
CA ILE A 77 -0.37 12.46 -1.95
C ILE A 77 -0.04 11.84 -3.31
N GLY A 78 -1.03 11.24 -3.98
CA GLY A 78 -0.85 10.72 -5.34
C GLY A 78 -1.83 9.61 -5.70
N THR A 79 -1.98 9.38 -7.01
CA THR A 79 -2.85 8.36 -7.58
C THR A 79 -2.05 7.34 -8.41
N ILE A 80 -2.59 6.14 -8.51
CA ILE A 80 -2.15 5.07 -9.38
C ILE A 80 -3.30 4.77 -10.33
N ASP A 81 -3.13 5.03 -11.62
CA ASP A 81 -4.14 4.76 -12.65
C ASP A 81 -3.86 3.44 -13.42
N ASP A 82 -2.70 2.83 -13.20
CA ASP A 82 -2.28 1.57 -13.81
C ASP A 82 -2.75 0.38 -12.96
N GLU A 83 -3.62 -0.46 -13.51
CA GLU A 83 -4.18 -1.64 -12.83
C GLU A 83 -3.11 -2.65 -12.41
N ALA A 84 -2.10 -2.88 -13.24
CA ALA A 84 -1.02 -3.81 -12.91
C ALA A 84 -0.16 -3.27 -11.75
N PHE A 85 0.04 -1.96 -11.67
CA PHE A 85 0.70 -1.32 -10.55
C PHE A 85 -0.17 -1.37 -9.28
N ASN A 86 -1.47 -1.04 -9.39
CA ASN A 86 -2.42 -1.15 -8.28
C ASN A 86 -2.40 -2.56 -7.66
N ASP A 87 -2.51 -3.58 -8.51
CA ASP A 87 -2.48 -4.97 -8.10
C ASP A 87 -1.13 -5.38 -7.50
N ALA A 88 -0.03 -4.97 -8.13
CA ALA A 88 1.30 -5.23 -7.62
C ALA A 88 1.50 -4.61 -6.23
N PHE A 89 1.06 -3.38 -5.99
CA PHE A 89 1.18 -2.74 -4.69
C PHE A 89 0.34 -3.45 -3.62
N LEU A 90 -0.93 -3.76 -3.92
CA LEU A 90 -1.81 -4.48 -2.99
C LEU A 90 -1.29 -5.89 -2.66
N SER A 91 -0.62 -6.55 -3.61
CA SER A 91 -0.07 -7.89 -3.42
C SER A 91 0.99 -7.97 -2.30
N ILE A 92 1.70 -6.87 -2.00
CA ILE A 92 2.66 -6.76 -0.88
C ILE A 92 2.00 -7.04 0.47
N TRP A 93 0.68 -6.80 0.57
CA TRP A 93 -0.08 -6.91 1.81
C TRP A 93 -1.04 -8.10 1.80
N LEU A 94 -1.60 -8.43 0.64
CA LEU A 94 -2.63 -9.47 0.48
C LEU A 94 -2.07 -10.87 0.20
N SER A 95 -0.82 -11.00 -0.26
CA SER A 95 -0.25 -12.30 -0.65
C SER A 95 -0.17 -13.28 0.55
N PRO A 96 -0.43 -14.60 0.36
CA PRO A 96 -0.29 -15.57 1.45
C PRO A 96 1.14 -15.70 2.00
N GLN A 97 2.13 -15.11 1.32
CA GLN A 97 3.53 -15.08 1.73
C GLN A 97 3.89 -13.84 2.57
N THR A 98 2.95 -12.92 2.84
CA THR A 98 3.27 -11.72 3.64
C THR A 98 3.34 -12.07 5.13
N GLU A 99 4.30 -11.48 5.82
CA GLU A 99 4.46 -11.61 7.28
C GLU A 99 3.33 -10.91 8.08
N TYR A 100 2.37 -10.27 7.39
CA TYR A 100 1.29 -9.48 7.98
C TYR A 100 -0.05 -10.25 8.01
N LEU A 101 -0.06 -11.41 8.67
CA LEU A 101 -1.25 -12.27 8.86
C LEU A 101 -2.47 -11.54 9.44
N ALA A 102 -2.26 -10.55 10.33
CA ALA A 102 -3.35 -9.79 10.94
C ALA A 102 -4.08 -8.89 9.93
N LEU A 103 -3.34 -8.33 8.97
CA LEU A 103 -3.88 -7.43 7.94
C LEU A 103 -4.70 -8.20 6.90
N ARG A 104 -4.25 -9.43 6.55
CA ARG A 104 -5.03 -10.34 5.70
C ARG A 104 -6.43 -10.55 6.25
N ASN A 105 -6.59 -10.85 7.54
CA ASN A 105 -7.90 -11.16 8.11
C ASN A 105 -8.85 -9.96 8.17
N GLN A 106 -8.34 -8.74 8.28
CA GLN A 106 -9.16 -7.52 8.19
C GLN A 106 -9.58 -7.20 6.76
N LEU A 107 -8.75 -7.51 5.76
CA LEU A 107 -9.02 -7.27 4.34
C LEU A 107 -9.82 -8.40 3.67
N THR A 108 -9.66 -9.65 4.13
CA THR A 108 -10.47 -10.81 3.72
C THR A 108 -11.77 -10.95 4.51
N GLY A 109 -12.11 -9.95 5.33
CA GLY A 109 -13.46 -9.76 5.87
C GLY A 109 -14.44 -9.44 4.75
N MET A 110 -14.62 -10.36 3.80
CA MET A 110 -15.79 -10.45 2.95
C MET A 110 -16.99 -10.63 3.89
N ASN A 111 -17.56 -9.53 4.37
CA ASN A 111 -18.96 -9.56 4.73
C ASN A 111 -19.75 -9.59 3.42
N ARG A 112 -19.91 -10.82 2.95
CA ARG A 112 -21.05 -11.29 2.19
C ARG A 112 -22.29 -10.62 2.78
N ILE A 113 -22.86 -9.65 2.08
CA ILE A 113 -24.26 -9.27 2.28
C ILE A 113 -25.07 -10.49 1.85
N GLU A 114 -25.30 -11.40 2.80
CA GLU A 114 -26.35 -12.41 2.68
C GLU A 114 -27.67 -11.65 2.71
N ASN A 115 -28.26 -11.47 1.52
CA ASN A 115 -29.69 -11.25 1.42
C ASN A 115 -30.38 -12.44 2.09
N GLY A 116 -30.97 -12.18 3.26
CA GLY A 116 -31.45 -13.20 4.17
C GLY A 116 -32.67 -12.75 4.96
N LYS A 117 -33.79 -12.60 4.24
CA LYS A 117 -35.20 -12.41 4.66
C LYS A 117 -35.74 -11.00 4.81
#